data_AF-A0A7Z0PD14-F1
#
_entry.id   AF-A0A7Z0PD14-F1
#
_cell.length_a   1.000
_cell.length_b   1.000
_cell.length_c   1.000
_cell.angle_alpha   90.00
_cell.angle_beta   90.00
_cell.angle_gamma   90.00
#
_symmetry.space_group_name_H-M   'P 1'
#
loop_
_entity.id
_entity.type
_entity.pdbx_description
1 polymer ?
#
loop_
_entity_poly.entity_id
_entity_poly.type
_entity_poly.pdbx_seq_one_letter_code
_entity_poly.pdbx_strand_id
1 'polypeptide(L)' 'MSLTQEQKPQRRKEMRLFLFLVVCLFPLLSVAIVGGYGFIIWFFQMLYGPPGPPN' A
#
# COMPACT_ATOMS: atom_id res chain seq x y z
N MET A 1 37.24 32.27 -2.05
CA MET A 1 37.12 31.35 -0.90
C MET A 1 35.71 31.53 -0.34
N SER A 2 35.02 30.44 0.03
CA SER A 2 33.54 30.33 0.18
C SER A 2 32.84 30.20 -1.18
N LEU A 3 31.98 29.23 -1.52
CA LEU A 3 31.19 28.28 -0.74
C LEU A 3 30.99 27.00 -1.59
N THR A 4 31.80 25.96 -1.38
CA THR A 4 31.37 24.63 -1.83
C THR A 4 30.36 24.17 -0.78
N GLN A 5 29.09 24.53 -0.97
CA GLN A 5 28.02 23.94 -0.18
C GLN A 5 27.98 22.46 -0.55
N GLU A 6 28.31 21.61 0.42
CA GLU A 6 28.23 20.16 0.39
C GLU A 6 26.81 19.69 0.01
N GLN A 7 26.48 19.72 -1.28
CA GLN A 7 25.23 19.20 -1.83
C GLN A 7 25.31 17.68 -1.96
N LYS A 8 25.60 16.96 -0.86
CA LYS A 8 25.52 15.49 -0.79
C LYS A 8 24.94 14.98 0.53
N PRO A 9 23.68 15.34 0.87
CA PRO A 9 22.84 14.40 1.61
C PRO A 9 21.42 14.18 1.04
N GLN A 10 20.96 14.98 0.06
CA GLN A 10 19.55 14.93 -0.40
C GLN A 10 19.21 13.64 -1.16
N ARG A 11 20.05 13.21 -2.11
CA ARG A 11 19.77 12.02 -2.95
C ARG A 11 19.58 10.72 -2.15
N ARG A 12 20.27 10.57 -1.02
CA ARG A 12 20.10 9.40 -0.12
C ARG A 12 18.83 9.46 0.72
N LYS A 13 18.31 10.67 1.01
CA LYS A 13 17.06 10.85 1.76
C LYS A 13 15.85 10.55 0.88
N GLU A 14 15.86 11.02 -0.36
CA GLU A 14 14.80 10.77 -1.35
C GLU A 14 14.65 9.27 -1.63
N MET A 15 15.75 8.55 -1.85
CA MET A 15 15.71 7.11 -2.11
C MET A 15 15.20 6.31 -0.90
N ARG A 16 15.45 6.79 0.33
CA ARG A 16 14.95 6.16 1.55
C ARG A 16 13.45 6.39 1.75
N LEU A 17 12.97 7.60 1.42
CA LEU A 17 11.53 7.88 1.36
C LEU A 17 10.83 7.03 0.30
N PHE A 18 11.43 6.92 -0.89
CA PHE A 18 10.88 6.11 -1.97
C PHE A 18 10.79 4.63 -1.55
N LEU A 19 11.84 4.09 -0.96
CA LEU A 19 11.85 2.72 -0.46
C LEU A 19 10.84 2.52 0.69
N PHE A 20 10.74 3.47 1.62
CA PHE A 20 9.74 3.42 2.69
C PHE A 20 8.32 3.43 2.13
N LEU A 21 8.04 4.29 1.16
CA LEU A 21 6.76 4.39 0.51
C LEU A 21 6.44 3.10 -0.24
N VAL A 22 7.37 2.53 -0.99
CA VAL A 22 7.14 1.24 -1.67
C VAL A 22 6.93 0.10 -0.66
N VAL A 23 7.76 -0.01 0.39
CA VAL A 23 7.69 -1.13 1.34
C VAL A 23 6.54 -0.99 2.34
N CYS A 24 6.04 0.21 2.64
CA CYS A 24 4.92 0.41 3.56
C CYS A 24 3.61 0.69 2.83
N LEU A 25 3.59 1.65 1.89
CA LEU A 25 2.37 2.07 1.21
C LEU A 25 1.79 0.96 0.35
N PHE A 26 2.60 0.26 -0.45
CA PHE A 26 2.06 -0.80 -1.32
C PHE A 26 1.48 -1.97 -0.52
N PRO A 27 2.15 -2.52 0.51
CA PRO A 27 1.53 -3.55 1.33
C PRO A 27 0.28 -3.07 2.06
N LEU A 28 0.30 -1.85 2.58
CA LEU A 28 -0.89 -1.26 3.21
C LEU A 28 -2.05 -1.14 2.23
N LEU A 29 -1.80 -0.67 1.00
CA LEU A 29 -2.79 -0.61 -0.07
C LEU A 29 -3.30 -2.01 -0.44
N SER A 30 -2.40 -2.99 -0.54
CA SER A 30 -2.75 -4.37 -0.85
C SER A 30 -3.73 -4.95 0.18
N VAL A 31 -3.45 -4.76 1.48
CA VAL A 31 -4.35 -5.19 2.55
C VAL A 31 -5.67 -4.42 2.52
N ALA A 32 -5.65 -3.11 2.31
CA ALA A 32 -6.86 -2.31 2.23
C ALA A 32 -7.77 -2.73 1.07
N ILE A 33 -7.20 -3.00 -0.11
CA ILE A 33 -7.94 -3.41 -1.31
C ILE A 33 -8.44 -4.84 -1.16
N VAL A 34 -7.57 -5.80 -0.87
CA VAL A 34 -7.94 -7.23 -0.78
C VAL A 34 -8.84 -7.48 0.42
N GLY A 35 -8.50 -6.90 1.58
CA GLY A 35 -9.29 -6.99 2.80
C GLY A 35 -10.63 -6.25 2.66
N GLY A 36 -10.64 -5.05 2.09
CA GLY A 36 -11.86 -4.30 1.82
C GLY A 36 -12.78 -5.02 0.83
N TYR A 37 -12.23 -5.55 -0.26
CA TYR A 37 -12.99 -6.31 -1.25
C TYR A 37 -13.55 -7.61 -0.65
N GLY A 38 -12.72 -8.38 0.07
CA GLY A 38 -13.17 -9.59 0.75
C GLY A 38 -14.25 -9.30 1.80
N PHE A 39 -14.10 -8.21 2.56
CA PHE A 39 -15.09 -7.75 3.52
C PHE A 39 -16.41 -7.36 2.84
N ILE A 40 -16.35 -6.63 1.72
CA ILE A 40 -17.54 -6.28 0.93
C ILE A 40 -18.24 -7.55 0.47
N ILE A 41 -17.52 -8.50 -0.14
CA ILE A 41 -18.11 -9.76 -0.61
C ILE A 41 -18.75 -10.54 0.54
N TRP A 42 -18.03 -10.70 1.65
CA TRP A 42 -18.55 -11.37 2.85
C TRP A 42 -19.79 -10.67 3.41
N PHE A 43 -19.78 -9.34 3.46
CA PHE A 43 -20.92 -8.53 3.90
C PHE A 43 -22.12 -8.69 2.96
N PHE A 44 -21.89 -8.67 1.65
CA PHE A 44 -22.92 -8.98 0.66
C PHE A 44 -23.49 -10.39 0.84
N GLN A 45 -22.65 -11.38 1.17
CA GLN A 45 -23.11 -12.75 1.47
C GLN A 45 -24.00 -12.81 2.72
N MET A 46 -23.74 -11.97 3.75
CA MET A 46 -24.64 -11.90 4.92
C MET A 46 -26.02 -11.36 4.55
N LEU A 47 -26.12 -10.47 3.56
CA LEU A 47 -27.40 -9.88 3.13
C LEU A 47 -28.16 -10.74 2.12
N TYR A 48 -27.46 -11.34 1.16
CA TYR A 48 -28.07 -12.05 0.02
C TYR A 48 -27.95 -13.58 0.10
N GLY A 49 -27.30 -14.09 1.14
CA GLY A 49 -27.00 -15.51 1.30
C GLY A 49 -25.68 -15.94 0.64
N PRO A 50 -25.11 -17.09 1.04
CA PRO A 50 -23.84 -17.58 0.51
C PRO A 50 -23.96 -17.98 -0.97
N PRO A 51 -22.87 -17.86 -1.76
CA PRO A 51 -22.86 -18.32 -3.15
C PRO A 51 -23.13 -19.83 -3.19
N GLY A 52 -24.08 -20.24 -4.03
CA GLY A 52 -24.52 -21.63 -4.14
C GLY A 52 -23.41 -22.58 -4.63
N PRO A 53 -23.50 -23.90 -4.32
CA PRO A 53 -22.48 -24.86 -4.71
C PRO A 53 -22.33 -24.94 -6.24
N PRO A 54 -21.09 -25.07 -6.76
CA PRO A 54 -20.86 -25.27 -8.18
C PRO A 54 -21.40 -26.65 -8.61
N ASN A 55 -22.16 -26.64 -9.71
CA ASN A 55 -22.72 -27.80 -10.41
C ASN A 55 -21.67 -28.61 -11.17
#